data_AF-A0A2D3VGB4-F1
#
_entry.id   AF-A0A2D3VGB4-F1
#
_cell.length_a   1.000
_cell.length_b   1.000
_cell.length_c   1.000
_cell.angle_alpha   90.00
_cell.angle_beta   90.00
_cell.angle_gamma   90.00
#
_symmetry.space_group_name_H-M   'P 1'
#
loop_
_entity.id
_entity.type
_entity.pdbx_description
1 polymer ?
#
loop_
_entity_poly.entity_id
_entity_poly.type
_entity_poly.pdbx_seq_one_letter_code
_entity_poly.pdbx_strand_id
1 'polypeptide(L)'
;MPLEDFSGRLPVTTTFALPLTAYYIFLQGRVVVQRFTSNTVIGQDSVSPADKKLAQRPDRLLAAVRAQTNYYENVPLALILAGLVERDGGDKKVLTWVLGALCVVRLLHAEAGVMSSNYKGKGRPIGFLGTILINAGLAVWAASRMAGYWTQSDGW
;
A
#
# COMPACT_ATOMS: atom_id res chain seq x y z
N MET A 1 29.94 25.16 -11.99
CA MET A 1 28.55 24.64 -11.99
C MET A 1 28.20 24.32 -10.56
N PRO A 2 27.39 25.12 -9.86
CA PRO A 2 27.02 24.80 -8.48
C PRO A 2 26.15 23.53 -8.53
N LEU A 3 26.53 22.52 -7.74
CA LEU A 3 25.72 21.33 -7.53
C LEU A 3 24.40 21.83 -6.93
N GLU A 4 23.27 21.60 -7.60
CA GLU A 4 21.98 22.04 -7.11
C GLU A 4 21.78 21.56 -5.66
N ASP A 5 21.33 22.47 -4.79
CA ASP A 5 20.99 22.11 -3.43
C ASP A 5 19.70 21.29 -3.44
N PHE A 6 19.83 19.98 -3.21
CA PHE A 6 18.72 19.05 -3.08
C PHE A 6 18.19 18.96 -1.64
N SER A 7 18.63 19.84 -0.73
CA SER A 7 18.11 19.93 0.63
C SER A 7 16.58 20.03 0.61
N GLY A 8 15.92 19.00 1.16
CA GLY A 8 14.46 18.91 1.24
C GLY A 8 13.74 18.29 0.03
N ARG A 9 14.44 17.89 -1.05
CA ARG A 9 13.82 17.13 -2.14
C ARG A 9 13.69 15.65 -1.74
N LEU A 10 12.60 14.99 -2.14
CA LEU A 10 12.32 13.56 -1.89
C LEU A 10 12.37 12.74 -3.20
N PRO A 11 13.48 12.74 -3.96
CA PRO A 11 13.52 12.16 -5.30
C PRO A 11 13.17 10.66 -5.36
N VAL A 12 13.62 9.87 -4.39
CA VAL A 12 13.35 8.42 -4.35
C VAL A 12 11.87 8.20 -4.05
N THR A 13 11.35 8.78 -2.97
CA THR A 13 9.94 8.65 -2.59
C THR A 13 9.02 9.15 -3.69
N THR A 14 9.34 10.27 -4.33
CA THR A 14 8.56 10.83 -5.45
C THR A 14 8.53 9.88 -6.64
N THR A 15 9.68 9.27 -6.98
CA THR A 15 9.78 8.32 -8.11
C THR A 15 8.86 7.12 -7.91
N PHE A 16 8.71 6.61 -6.69
CA PHE A 16 7.81 5.49 -6.39
C PHE A 16 6.36 5.94 -6.14
N ALA A 17 6.13 7.14 -5.64
CA ALA A 17 4.79 7.68 -5.41
C ALA A 17 3.97 7.76 -6.71
N LEU A 18 4.60 8.10 -7.83
CA LEU A 18 3.94 8.21 -9.14
C LEU A 18 3.33 6.87 -9.61
N PRO A 19 4.09 5.77 -9.81
CA PRO A 19 3.53 4.48 -10.24
C PRO A 19 2.58 3.89 -9.19
N LEU A 20 2.84 4.09 -7.88
CA LEU A 20 1.94 3.63 -6.83
C LEU A 20 0.60 4.38 -6.85
N THR A 21 0.59 5.67 -7.18
CA THR A 21 -0.65 6.44 -7.35
C THR A 21 -1.39 6.00 -8.61
N ALA A 22 -0.68 5.78 -9.71
CA ALA A 22 -1.28 5.26 -10.94
C ALA A 22 -1.96 3.90 -10.70
N TYR A 23 -1.33 3.01 -9.92
CA TYR A 23 -1.92 1.74 -9.55
C TYR A 23 -3.14 1.88 -8.63
N TYR A 24 -3.13 2.84 -7.69
CA TYR A 24 -4.31 3.16 -6.89
C TYR A 24 -5.50 3.61 -7.75
N ILE A 25 -5.27 4.50 -8.72
CA ILE A 25 -6.30 4.95 -9.67
C ILE A 25 -6.87 3.76 -10.45
N PHE A 26 -6.01 2.83 -10.87
CA PHE A 26 -6.44 1.60 -11.52
C PHE A 26 -7.33 0.73 -10.62
N LEU A 27 -6.96 0.52 -9.35
CA LEU A 27 -7.80 -0.21 -8.39
C LEU A 27 -9.14 0.49 -8.15
N GLN A 28 -9.15 1.80 -8.04
CA GLN A 28 -10.36 2.61 -7.90
C GLN A 28 -11.27 2.48 -9.14
N GLY A 29 -10.69 2.56 -10.34
CA GLY A 29 -11.42 2.35 -11.59
C GLY A 29 -12.05 0.97 -11.68
N ARG A 30 -11.33 -0.07 -11.24
CA ARG A 30 -11.85 -1.44 -11.15
C ARG A 30 -13.08 -1.52 -10.24
N VAL A 31 -13.05 -0.88 -9.07
CA VAL A 31 -14.21 -0.82 -8.16
C VAL A 31 -15.39 -0.12 -8.83
N VAL A 32 -15.15 1.02 -9.48
CA VAL A 32 -16.19 1.77 -10.18
C VAL A 32 -16.85 0.92 -11.28
N VAL A 33 -16.05 0.26 -12.12
CA VAL A 33 -16.56 -0.66 -13.16
C VAL A 33 -17.40 -1.77 -12.53
N GLN A 34 -16.92 -2.40 -11.45
CA GLN A 34 -17.66 -3.48 -10.78
C GLN A 34 -19.01 -3.00 -10.24
N ARG A 35 -19.11 -1.78 -9.69
CA ARG A 35 -20.38 -1.18 -9.22
C ARG A 35 -21.39 -1.01 -10.34
N PHE A 36 -20.95 -0.49 -11.49
CA PHE A 36 -21.82 -0.34 -12.66
C PHE A 36 -22.24 -1.70 -13.22
N THR A 37 -21.33 -2.67 -13.33
CA THR A 37 -21.66 -3.99 -13.89
C THR A 37 -22.53 -4.85 -12.97
N SER A 38 -22.45 -4.64 -11.65
CA SER A 38 -23.25 -5.40 -10.67
C SER A 38 -24.59 -4.75 -10.33
N ASN A 39 -24.83 -3.49 -10.75
CA ASN A 39 -25.94 -2.66 -10.26
C ASN A 39 -26.01 -2.55 -8.72
N THR A 40 -24.92 -2.87 -8.02
CA THR A 40 -24.86 -2.89 -6.57
C THR A 40 -24.00 -1.71 -6.09
N VAL A 41 -24.65 -0.74 -5.45
CA VAL A 41 -23.99 0.50 -4.97
C VAL A 41 -23.27 0.28 -3.64
N ILE A 42 -23.73 -0.65 -2.81
CA ILE A 42 -23.07 -1.08 -1.57
C ILE A 42 -22.92 -2.59 -1.66
N GLY A 43 -21.68 -3.09 -1.81
CA GLY A 43 -21.39 -4.51 -1.86
C GLY A 43 -21.74 -5.20 -0.54
N GLN A 44 -22.99 -5.64 -0.44
CA GLN A 44 -23.48 -6.60 0.53
C GLN A 44 -24.59 -7.39 -0.15
N ASP A 45 -24.22 -8.43 -0.90
CA ASP A 45 -25.16 -9.51 -1.16
C ASP A 45 -25.30 -10.30 0.15
N SER A 46 -26.15 -9.83 1.06
CA SER A 46 -26.72 -10.68 2.11
C SER A 46 -27.67 -11.64 1.42
N VAL A 47 -27.11 -12.70 0.83
CA VAL A 47 -27.89 -13.76 0.20
C VAL A 47 -28.80 -14.36 1.27
N SER A 48 -30.11 -14.30 1.05
CA SER A 48 -31.10 -14.97 1.89
C SER A 48 -30.73 -16.46 2.00
N PRO A 49 -30.89 -17.12 3.18
CA PRO A 49 -30.47 -18.53 3.39
C PRO A 49 -31.06 -19.54 2.38
N ALA A 50 -32.09 -19.14 1.63
CA ALA A 50 -32.74 -19.92 0.60
C ALA A 50 -31.90 -20.13 -0.68
N ASP A 51 -30.97 -19.22 -1.02
CA ASP A 51 -30.24 -19.24 -2.29
C ASP A 51 -28.76 -19.64 -2.13
N LYS A 52 -28.53 -20.86 -1.62
CA LYS A 52 -27.18 -21.43 -1.43
C LYS A 52 -26.32 -21.51 -2.70
N LYS A 53 -26.94 -21.45 -3.89
CA LYS A 53 -26.25 -21.40 -5.20
C LYS A 53 -25.70 -20.00 -5.54
N LEU A 54 -26.32 -18.94 -5.04
CA LEU A 54 -25.86 -17.56 -5.26
C LEU A 54 -24.75 -17.19 -4.26
N ALA A 55 -24.82 -17.70 -3.03
CA ALA A 55 -23.81 -17.56 -1.98
C ALA A 55 -22.42 -18.15 -2.32
N GLN A 56 -22.31 -18.98 -3.36
CA GLN A 56 -21.04 -19.57 -3.80
C GLN A 56 -20.29 -18.75 -4.86
N ARG A 57 -20.90 -17.69 -5.42
CA ARG A 57 -20.18 -16.84 -6.38
C ARG A 57 -19.28 -15.89 -5.61
N PRO A 58 -17.97 -15.82 -5.91
CA PRO A 58 -17.13 -14.79 -5.32
C PRO A 58 -17.67 -13.42 -5.74
N ASP A 59 -18.11 -12.64 -4.75
CA ASP A 59 -18.47 -11.23 -4.91
C ASP A 59 -17.24 -10.45 -5.41
N ARG A 60 -17.21 -10.23 -6.72
CA ARG A 60 -16.12 -9.52 -7.41
C ARG A 60 -16.05 -8.05 -6.98
N LEU A 61 -17.18 -7.46 -6.60
CA LEU A 61 -17.20 -6.10 -6.07
C LEU A 61 -16.55 -6.07 -4.69
N LEU A 62 -16.90 -7.00 -3.80
CA LEU A 62 -16.22 -7.15 -2.50
C LEU A 62 -14.71 -7.40 -2.66
N ALA A 63 -14.31 -8.24 -3.62
CA ALA A 63 -12.91 -8.48 -3.95
C ALA A 63 -12.18 -7.18 -4.30
N ALA A 64 -12.75 -6.42 -5.24
CA ALA A 64 -12.17 -5.18 -5.73
C ALA A 64 -12.10 -4.11 -4.62
N VAL A 65 -13.16 -3.98 -3.82
CA VAL A 65 -13.18 -3.06 -2.67
C VAL A 65 -12.12 -3.44 -1.65
N ARG A 66 -11.99 -4.73 -1.29
CA ARG A 66 -10.97 -5.17 -0.34
C ARG A 66 -9.54 -4.97 -0.86
N ALA A 67 -9.31 -5.17 -2.15
CA ALA A 67 -8.01 -4.87 -2.77
C ALA A 67 -7.69 -3.36 -2.70
N GLN A 68 -8.64 -2.49 -3.03
CA GLN A 68 -8.47 -1.04 -2.96
C GLN A 68 -8.26 -0.56 -1.52
N THR A 69 -9.10 -0.99 -0.58
CA THR A 69 -9.00 -0.60 0.84
C THR A 69 -7.66 -1.03 1.44
N ASN A 70 -7.23 -2.29 1.22
CA ASN A 70 -5.96 -2.74 1.74
C ASN A 70 -4.78 -1.94 1.18
N TYR A 71 -4.85 -1.53 -0.08
CA TYR A 71 -3.86 -0.66 -0.69
C TYR A 71 -3.83 0.72 -0.02
N TYR A 72 -5.00 1.35 0.12
CA TYR A 72 -5.17 2.66 0.72
C TYR A 72 -4.73 2.73 2.19
N GLU A 73 -4.91 1.66 2.95
CA GLU A 73 -4.52 1.61 4.36
C GLU A 73 -2.99 1.54 4.57
N ASN A 74 -2.24 1.08 3.56
CA ASN A 74 -0.83 0.73 3.76
C ASN A 74 0.14 1.55 2.92
N VAL A 75 -0.17 1.81 1.65
CA VAL A 75 0.78 2.45 0.73
C VAL A 75 0.98 3.94 1.03
N PRO A 76 -0.08 4.74 1.30
CA PRO A 76 0.11 6.12 1.73
C PRO A 76 0.95 6.23 3.01
N LEU A 77 0.72 5.35 3.99
CA LEU A 77 1.52 5.30 5.22
C LEU A 77 2.99 5.00 4.94
N ALA A 78 3.27 4.02 4.07
CA ALA A 78 4.63 3.68 3.66
C ALA A 78 5.34 4.87 2.98
N LEU A 79 4.64 5.60 2.10
CA LEU A 79 5.20 6.76 1.41
C LEU A 79 5.46 7.93 2.35
N ILE A 80 4.59 8.15 3.34
CA ILE A 80 4.82 9.16 4.39
C ILE A 80 6.09 8.82 5.17
N LEU A 81 6.22 7.57 5.66
CA LEU A 81 7.38 7.13 6.43
C LEU A 81 8.67 7.17 5.59
N ALA A 82 8.60 6.77 4.32
CA ALA A 82 9.72 6.85 3.38
C ALA A 82 10.17 8.29 3.15
N GLY A 83 9.22 9.23 3.01
CA GLY A 83 9.51 10.66 2.87
C GLY A 83 10.20 11.23 4.10
N LEU A 84 9.79 10.82 5.32
CA LEU A 84 10.48 11.20 6.56
C LEU A 84 11.92 10.67 6.58
N VAL A 85 12.09 9.37 6.29
CA VAL A 85 13.42 8.74 6.24
C VAL A 85 14.32 9.41 5.20
N GLU A 86 13.82 9.70 4.01
CA GLU A 86 14.60 10.33 2.94
C GLU A 86 15.01 11.76 3.30
N ARG A 87 14.08 12.54 3.88
CA ARG A 87 14.35 13.90 4.36
C ARG A 87 15.47 13.91 5.39
N ASP A 88 15.49 12.93 6.30
CA ASP A 88 16.46 12.83 7.38
C ASP A 88 17.76 12.13 6.97
N GLY A 89 18.08 12.11 5.66
CA GLY A 89 19.32 11.55 5.13
C GLY A 89 19.36 10.02 5.15
N GLY A 90 18.23 9.37 4.93
CA GLY A 90 18.17 7.92 4.71
C GLY A 90 19.01 7.47 3.52
N ASP A 91 19.55 6.25 3.58
CA ASP A 91 20.32 5.69 2.47
C ASP A 91 19.40 5.50 1.25
N LYS A 92 19.77 6.16 0.15
CA LYS A 92 18.99 6.18 -1.10
C LYS A 92 18.84 4.80 -1.71
N LYS A 93 19.87 3.94 -1.63
CA LYS A 93 19.85 2.59 -2.22
C LYS A 93 18.92 1.69 -1.41
N VAL A 94 19.04 1.70 -0.09
CA VAL A 94 18.17 0.93 0.81
C VAL A 94 16.73 1.37 0.63
N LEU A 95 16.46 2.68 0.62
CA LEU A 95 15.11 3.20 0.42
C LEU A 95 14.51 2.81 -0.94
N THR A 96 15.32 2.84 -2.00
CA THR A 96 14.92 2.38 -3.35
C THR A 96 14.54 0.90 -3.34
N TRP A 97 15.32 0.05 -2.67
CA TRP A 97 14.99 -1.37 -2.54
C TRP A 97 13.71 -1.60 -1.72
N VAL A 98 13.52 -0.87 -0.63
CA VAL A 98 12.33 -0.97 0.23
C VAL A 98 11.06 -0.57 -0.55
N LEU A 99 11.09 0.56 -1.26
CA LEU A 99 9.94 1.02 -2.06
C LEU A 99 9.72 0.17 -3.30
N GLY A 100 10.78 -0.35 -3.93
CA GLY A 100 10.68 -1.34 -5.00
C GLY A 100 10.03 -2.64 -4.51
N ALA A 101 10.43 -3.14 -3.34
CA ALA A 101 9.80 -4.30 -2.72
C ALA A 101 8.32 -4.03 -2.40
N LEU A 102 7.98 -2.84 -1.89
CA LEU A 102 6.60 -2.44 -1.64
C LEU A 102 5.75 -2.53 -2.92
N CYS A 103 6.23 -2.01 -4.06
CA CYS A 103 5.53 -2.11 -5.34
C CYS A 103 5.23 -3.57 -5.72
N VAL A 104 6.24 -4.44 -5.65
CA VAL A 104 6.11 -5.86 -6.01
C VAL A 104 5.13 -6.58 -5.08
N VAL A 105 5.31 -6.42 -3.77
CA VAL A 105 4.45 -7.05 -2.74
C VAL A 105 2.99 -6.61 -2.92
N ARG A 106 2.76 -5.34 -3.27
CA ARG A 106 1.41 -4.78 -3.46
C ARG A 106 0.74 -5.30 -4.73
N LEU A 107 1.49 -5.39 -5.83
CA LEU A 107 1.00 -5.99 -7.07
C LEU A 107 0.66 -7.49 -6.87
N LEU A 108 1.52 -8.23 -6.18
CA LEU A 108 1.29 -9.64 -5.85
C LEU A 108 0.08 -9.84 -4.92
N HIS A 109 -0.12 -8.95 -3.95
CA HIS A 109 -1.27 -9.02 -3.04
C HIS A 109 -2.59 -8.87 -3.79
N ALA A 110 -2.70 -7.83 -4.61
CA ALA A 110 -3.92 -7.48 -5.32
C ALA A 110 -4.21 -8.47 -6.46
N GLU A 111 -3.27 -8.66 -7.39
CA GLU A 111 -3.51 -9.45 -8.61
C GLU A 111 -3.38 -10.96 -8.36
N ALA A 112 -2.35 -11.40 -7.64
CA ALA A 112 -2.09 -12.83 -7.40
C ALA A 112 -2.69 -13.37 -6.09
N GLY A 113 -3.27 -12.50 -5.25
CA GLY A 113 -3.88 -12.85 -3.97
C GLY A 113 -5.40 -12.67 -4.00
N VAL A 114 -5.84 -11.40 -3.85
CA VAL A 114 -7.26 -11.04 -3.66
C VAL A 114 -8.10 -11.31 -4.90
N MET A 115 -7.54 -11.09 -6.10
CA MET A 115 -8.23 -11.33 -7.37
C MET A 115 -8.15 -12.79 -7.87
N SER A 116 -7.45 -13.68 -7.15
CA SER A 116 -7.36 -15.10 -7.48
C SER A 116 -8.66 -15.85 -7.18
N SER A 117 -8.91 -16.99 -7.85
CA SER A 117 -10.13 -17.77 -7.67
C SER A 117 -10.34 -18.13 -6.19
N ASN A 118 -11.55 -17.86 -5.69
CA ASN A 118 -11.96 -18.08 -4.30
C ASN A 118 -11.19 -17.29 -3.22
N TYR A 119 -10.53 -16.16 -3.53
CA TYR A 119 -9.82 -15.31 -2.54
C TYR A 119 -8.68 -16.01 -1.78
N LYS A 120 -8.21 -17.15 -2.30
CA LYS A 120 -7.22 -18.05 -1.68
C LYS A 120 -5.87 -18.06 -2.41
N GLY A 121 -5.60 -17.06 -3.24
CA GLY A 121 -4.31 -16.93 -3.91
C GLY A 121 -3.16 -16.84 -2.90
N LYS A 122 -2.09 -17.60 -3.13
CA LYS A 122 -0.88 -17.61 -2.27
C LYS A 122 -0.21 -16.23 -2.18
N GLY A 123 -0.53 -15.28 -3.07
CA GLY A 123 -0.09 -13.89 -3.01
C GLY A 123 -0.68 -13.09 -1.84
N ARG A 124 -1.79 -13.54 -1.24
CA ARG A 124 -2.44 -12.85 -0.12
C ARG A 124 -1.59 -12.79 1.16
N PRO A 125 -1.11 -13.92 1.73
CA PRO A 125 -0.27 -13.90 2.93
C PRO A 125 1.08 -13.21 2.70
N ILE A 126 1.72 -13.44 1.54
CA ILE A 126 3.00 -12.83 1.18
C ILE A 126 2.85 -11.31 1.06
N GLY A 127 1.80 -10.87 0.37
CA GLY A 127 1.45 -9.45 0.21
C GLY A 127 1.18 -8.74 1.53
N PHE A 128 0.44 -9.39 2.42
CA PHE A 128 0.05 -8.86 3.71
C PHE A 128 1.24 -8.76 4.67
N LEU A 129 1.93 -9.88 4.91
CA LEU A 129 3.08 -9.92 5.82
C LEU A 129 4.22 -9.05 5.31
N GLY A 130 4.50 -9.10 4.00
CA GLY A 130 5.53 -8.28 3.39
C GLY A 130 5.29 -6.80 3.62
N THR A 131 4.05 -6.33 3.52
CA THR A 131 3.81 -4.90 3.75
C THR A 131 3.81 -4.51 5.22
N ILE A 132 3.34 -5.37 6.13
CA ILE A 132 3.47 -5.10 7.57
C ILE A 132 4.95 -4.93 7.93
N LEU A 133 5.81 -5.82 7.43
CA LEU A 133 7.25 -5.74 7.66
C LEU A 133 7.86 -4.47 7.07
N ILE A 134 7.46 -4.06 5.86
CA ILE A 134 7.92 -2.80 5.26
C ILE A 134 7.48 -1.59 6.08
N ASN A 135 6.21 -1.50 6.47
CA ASN A 135 5.70 -0.39 7.26
C ASN A 135 6.35 -0.32 8.65
N ALA A 136 6.48 -1.47 9.33
CA ALA A 136 7.16 -1.54 10.61
C ALA A 136 8.65 -1.16 10.49
N GLY A 137 9.33 -1.66 9.46
CA GLY A 137 10.74 -1.34 9.19
C GLY A 137 10.97 0.15 8.92
N LEU A 138 10.12 0.76 8.07
CA LEU A 138 10.17 2.20 7.80
C LEU A 138 9.87 3.02 9.06
N ALA A 139 8.90 2.59 9.88
CA ALA A 139 8.56 3.27 11.13
C ALA A 139 9.72 3.23 12.14
N VAL A 140 10.35 2.07 12.33
CA VAL A 140 11.53 1.92 13.20
C VAL A 140 12.69 2.75 12.67
N TRP A 141 12.92 2.74 11.35
CA TRP A 141 13.99 3.53 10.76
C TRP A 141 13.74 5.04 10.95
N ALA A 142 12.54 5.55 10.66
CA ALA A 142 12.18 6.94 10.91
C ALA A 142 12.35 7.32 12.40
N ALA A 143 11.85 6.48 13.31
CA ALA A 143 11.99 6.72 14.75
C ALA A 143 13.46 6.77 15.21
N SER A 144 14.33 5.91 14.66
CA SER A 144 15.76 5.90 15.00
C SER A 144 16.47 7.20 14.62
N ARG A 145 15.99 7.91 13.59
CA ARG A 145 16.54 9.21 13.18
C ARG A 145 16.09 10.35 14.09
N MET A 146 14.89 10.23 14.66
CA MET A 146 14.34 11.22 15.60
C MET A 146 14.71 10.96 17.06
N ALA A 147 15.24 9.78 17.39
CA ALA A 147 15.58 9.44 18.77
C ALA A 147 16.57 10.44 19.41
N GLY A 148 17.53 10.94 18.63
CA GLY A 148 18.52 11.91 19.07
C GLY A 148 17.96 13.29 19.45
N TYR A 149 16.75 13.63 18.98
CA TYR A 149 16.08 14.89 19.31
C TYR A 149 15.63 14.90 20.78
N TRP A 150 15.08 13.78 21.27
CA TRP A 150 14.53 13.68 22.63
C TRP A 150 15.59 13.35 23.68
N THR A 151 16.73 12.78 23.28
CA THR A 151 17.83 12.45 24.19
C THR A 151 18.82 13.60 24.36
N GLN A 152 18.76 14.64 23.53
CA GLN A 152 19.47 15.88 23.79
C GLN A 152 18.78 16.54 24.99
N SER A 153 19.47 16.56 26.13
CA SER A 153 19.14 17.45 27.24
C SER A 153 19.51 18.86 26.80
N ASP A 154 18.65 19.47 25.98
CA ASP A 154 18.67 20.92 25.83
C ASP A 154 18.32 21.46 27.22
N GLY A 155 19.36 21.87 27.94
CA GLY A 155 19.26 22.34 29.32
C GLY A 155 18.23 23.46 29.38
N TRP A 156 17.06 23.13 29.93
CA TRP A 156 16.20 24.09 30.58
C TRP A 156 16.74 24.36 31.99
#